data_AF-A0A6C0AZ34-F1
#
_entry.id   AF-A0A6C0AZ34-F1
#
_cell.length_a   1.000
_cell.length_b   1.000
_cell.length_c   1.000
_cell.angle_alpha   90.00
_cell.angle_beta   90.00
_cell.angle_gamma   90.00
#
_symmetry.space_group_name_H-M   'P 1'
#
loop_
_entity.id
_entity.type
_entity.pdbx_description
1 polymer ?
#
loop_
_entity_poly.entity_id
_entity_poly.type
_entity_poly.pdbx_seq_one_letter_code
_entity_poly.pdbx_strand_id
1 'polypeptide(L)'
;MIIQYSLFSKTIFVVAICGIIIALIGNYILSNAHNELYKNTDNNVIDCDQLINKQQLLQKKQTAISGHNALVIGYSITAFSIFSTILLAVKYSNNNALGRTTPTLVGGNFFNKSKTNIFNGIQILLKIINSILPSISVIGVITYVIILTIIYKENLILGRVSNDYYFWSGISSIFILFQIILLLVFIFNKIENKLTNVHYAIYALSTITIIILGIENIILASFSTDG
;
A
#
# COMPACT_ATOMS: atom_id res chain seq x y z
N MET A 1 -18.82 -5.47 23.41
CA MET A 1 -17.70 -6.05 22.63
C MET A 1 -17.70 -5.62 21.16
N ILE A 2 -18.82 -5.68 20.42
CA ILE A 2 -18.90 -5.27 18.98
C ILE A 2 -18.50 -3.79 18.76
N ILE A 3 -18.89 -2.89 19.68
CA ILE A 3 -18.60 -1.45 19.58
C ILE A 3 -17.10 -1.14 19.67
N GLN A 4 -16.35 -1.84 20.55
CA GLN A 4 -14.89 -1.67 20.66
C GLN A 4 -14.14 -2.09 19.40
N TYR A 5 -14.61 -3.14 18.70
CA TYR A 5 -13.98 -3.59 17.45
C TYR A 5 -14.28 -2.68 16.26
N SER A 6 -15.48 -2.11 16.21
CA SER A 6 -15.82 -1.07 15.22
C SER A 6 -14.93 0.16 15.39
N LEU A 7 -14.66 0.56 16.64
CA LEU A 7 -13.74 1.67 16.92
C LEU A 7 -12.29 1.32 16.51
N PHE A 8 -11.80 0.14 16.88
CA PHE A 8 -10.43 -0.28 16.58
C PHE A 8 -10.16 -0.40 15.07
N SER A 9 -11.09 -0.98 14.31
CA SER A 9 -10.98 -1.04 12.84
C SER A 9 -10.95 0.37 12.23
N LYS A 10 -11.85 1.28 12.63
CA LYS A 10 -11.82 2.68 12.17
C LYS A 10 -10.50 3.36 12.48
N THR A 11 -9.94 3.18 13.68
CA THR A 11 -8.64 3.75 14.04
C THR A 11 -7.51 3.26 13.13
N ILE A 12 -7.45 1.95 12.85
CA ILE A 12 -6.46 1.39 11.92
C ILE A 12 -6.57 2.08 10.56
N PHE A 13 -7.79 2.22 10.03
CA PHE A 13 -7.97 2.85 8.73
C PHE A 13 -7.64 4.34 8.70
N VAL A 14 -7.93 5.08 9.78
CA VAL A 14 -7.47 6.47 9.92
C VAL A 14 -5.94 6.53 9.87
N VAL A 15 -5.24 5.65 10.59
CA VAL A 15 -3.78 5.57 10.56
C VAL A 15 -3.28 5.24 9.14
N ALA A 16 -3.95 4.33 8.44
CA ALA A 16 -3.58 3.95 7.08
C ALA A 16 -3.71 5.13 6.09
N ILE A 17 -4.81 5.89 6.19
CA ILE A 17 -5.06 7.11 5.39
C ILE A 17 -4.03 8.19 5.72
N CYS A 18 -3.74 8.42 7.00
CA CYS A 18 -2.70 9.37 7.42
C CYS A 18 -1.33 8.99 6.82
N GLY A 19 -0.98 7.70 6.81
CA GLY A 19 0.25 7.22 6.17
C GLY A 19 0.31 7.56 4.68
N ILE A 20 -0.79 7.38 3.93
CA ILE A 20 -0.84 7.76 2.50
C ILE A 20 -0.72 9.27 2.32
N ILE A 21 -1.38 10.07 3.16
CA ILE A 21 -1.29 11.53 3.08
C ILE A 21 0.17 11.97 3.28
N ILE A 22 0.88 11.38 4.25
CA ILE A 22 2.31 11.63 4.45
C ILE A 22 3.10 11.24 3.21
N ALA A 23 2.79 10.10 2.58
CA ALA A 23 3.48 9.67 1.36
C ALA A 23 3.24 10.62 0.16
N LEU A 24 2.00 11.09 -0.02
CA LEU A 24 1.64 12.08 -1.04
C LEU A 24 2.36 13.42 -0.82
N ILE A 25 2.45 13.88 0.43
CA ILE A 25 3.23 15.07 0.79
C ILE A 25 4.70 14.86 0.47
N GLY A 26 5.25 13.68 0.80
CA GLY A 26 6.63 13.32 0.46
C GLY A 26 6.89 13.37 -1.06
N ASN A 27 5.98 12.82 -1.86
CA ASN A 27 6.08 12.86 -3.32
C ASN A 27 6.02 14.30 -3.87
N TYR A 28 5.13 15.13 -3.31
CA TYR A 28 5.04 16.54 -3.67
C TYR A 28 6.33 17.31 -3.36
N ILE A 29 6.89 17.12 -2.17
CA ILE A 29 8.17 17.73 -1.76
C ILE A 29 9.29 17.30 -2.72
N LEU A 30 9.34 16.02 -3.06
CA LEU A 30 10.35 15.46 -3.95
C LEU A 30 10.23 16.02 -5.38
N SER A 31 9.01 16.14 -5.90
CA SER A 31 8.74 16.76 -7.20
C SER A 31 9.13 18.23 -7.24
N ASN A 32 8.84 18.98 -6.18
CA ASN A 32 9.23 20.39 -6.10
C ASN A 32 10.75 20.56 -6.03
N ALA A 33 11.44 19.72 -5.25
CA ALA A 33 12.90 19.71 -5.19
C ALA A 33 13.54 19.37 -6.55
N HIS A 34 12.95 18.46 -7.33
CA HIS A 34 13.40 18.15 -8.69
C HIS A 34 13.29 19.34 -9.63
N ASN A 35 12.13 20.01 -9.67
CA ASN A 35 11.93 21.20 -10.51
C ASN A 35 12.92 22.33 -10.19
N GLU A 36 13.29 22.47 -8.91
CA GLU A 36 14.28 23.46 -8.47
C GLU A 36 15.73 23.09 -8.77
N LEU A 37 16.06 21.79 -8.85
CA LEU A 37 17.38 21.31 -9.29
C LEU A 37 17.54 21.48 -10.79
N TYR A 38 16.52 21.12 -11.58
CA TYR A 38 16.59 21.19 -13.05
C TYR A 38 16.75 22.63 -13.55
N LYS A 39 15.98 23.59 -13.02
CA LYS A 39 16.03 25.02 -13.41
C LYS A 39 17.39 25.70 -13.19
N ASN A 40 18.24 25.18 -12.31
CA ASN A 40 19.57 25.74 -12.05
C ASN A 40 20.64 25.20 -13.01
N THR A 41 20.35 24.15 -13.78
CA THR A 41 21.32 23.50 -14.68
C THR A 41 21.38 24.18 -16.05
N ASP A 42 20.28 24.79 -16.49
CA ASP A 42 20.20 25.49 -17.79
C ASP A 42 20.79 26.91 -17.76
N ASN A 43 20.94 27.49 -16.57
CA ASN A 43 21.53 28.81 -16.37
C ASN A 43 23.01 28.70 -15.98
N ASN A 44 23.85 28.29 -16.94
CA ASN A 44 25.30 28.42 -16.86
C ASN A 44 25.72 29.91 -16.89
N VAL A 45 25.42 30.65 -15.83
CA VAL A 45 26.13 31.89 -15.52
C VAL A 45 27.23 31.51 -14.55
N ILE A 46 28.43 31.33 -15.11
CA ILE A 46 29.67 31.17 -14.35
C ILE A 46 29.95 32.55 -13.74
N ASP A 47 29.40 32.80 -12.56
CA ASP A 47 29.78 33.94 -11.72
C ASP A 47 30.34 33.46 -10.39
N CYS A 48 31.19 34.28 -9.77
CA CYS A 48 32.02 34.00 -8.58
C CYS A 48 31.27 33.61 -7.29
N ASP A 49 29.97 33.30 -7.35
CA ASP A 49 29.08 32.89 -6.26
C ASP A 49 29.04 31.37 -5.99
N GLN A 50 30.14 30.67 -6.29
CA GLN A 50 30.21 29.21 -6.15
C GLN A 50 29.91 28.69 -4.73
N LEU A 51 30.16 29.49 -3.69
CA LEU A 51 29.88 29.14 -2.29
C LEU A 51 28.38 29.27 -1.93
N ILE A 52 27.71 30.32 -2.41
CA ILE A 52 26.25 30.52 -2.22
C ILE A 52 25.48 29.45 -2.99
N ASN A 53 25.90 29.18 -4.23
CA ASN A 53 25.34 28.09 -5.04
C ASN A 53 25.52 26.71 -4.40
N LYS A 54 26.66 26.45 -3.74
CA LYS A 54 26.91 25.17 -3.05
C LYS A 54 26.02 25.00 -1.81
N GLN A 55 25.81 26.05 -1.01
CA GLN A 55 24.91 25.98 0.14
C GLN A 55 23.44 25.80 -0.27
N GLN A 56 23.00 26.49 -1.32
CA GLN A 56 21.65 26.31 -1.86
C GLN A 56 21.44 24.89 -2.43
N LEU A 57 22.44 24.34 -3.12
CA LEU A 57 22.38 22.99 -3.66
C LEU A 57 22.36 21.92 -2.54
N LEU A 58 23.09 22.15 -1.44
CA LEU A 58 23.03 21.30 -0.24
C LEU A 58 21.65 21.36 0.44
N GLN A 59 21.05 22.54 0.57
CA GLN A 59 19.69 22.69 1.09
C GLN A 59 18.65 21.96 0.23
N LYS A 60 18.74 22.09 -1.10
CA LYS A 60 17.85 21.39 -2.05
C LYS A 60 17.99 19.87 -1.99
N LYS A 61 19.22 19.38 -1.85
CA LYS A 61 19.46 17.94 -1.61
C LYS A 61 18.82 17.50 -0.30
N GLN A 62 18.89 18.32 0.75
CA GLN A 62 18.31 18.01 2.05
C GLN A 62 16.77 18.00 2.03
N THR A 63 16.12 18.89 1.27
CA THR A 63 14.66 18.84 1.06
C THR A 63 14.25 17.60 0.27
N ALA A 64 15.00 17.20 -0.76
CA ALA A 64 14.77 15.97 -1.50
C ALA A 64 14.91 14.72 -0.60
N ILE A 65 15.91 14.67 0.29
CA ILE A 65 16.07 13.60 1.29
C ILE A 65 14.86 13.56 2.23
N SER A 66 14.38 14.71 2.69
CA SER A 66 13.20 14.79 3.55
C SER A 66 11.95 14.26 2.85
N GLY A 67 11.73 14.65 1.59
CA GLY A 67 10.63 14.17 0.76
C GLY A 67 10.68 12.67 0.54
N HIS A 68 11.85 12.12 0.19
CA HIS A 68 12.09 10.68 0.05
C HIS A 68 11.78 9.91 1.34
N ASN A 69 12.29 10.38 2.47
CA ASN A 69 12.04 9.74 3.77
C ASN A 69 10.55 9.78 4.14
N ALA A 70 9.87 10.91 3.93
CA ALA A 70 8.43 11.03 4.17
C ALA A 70 7.64 10.03 3.31
N LEU A 71 8.04 9.84 2.05
CA LEU A 71 7.42 8.87 1.14
C LEU A 71 7.54 7.43 1.67
N VAL A 72 8.75 7.00 2.03
CA VAL A 72 9.00 5.66 2.58
C VAL A 72 8.26 5.45 3.90
N ILE A 73 8.33 6.44 4.81
CA ILE A 73 7.69 6.36 6.13
C ILE A 73 6.16 6.30 5.98
N GLY A 74 5.58 7.14 5.13
CA GLY A 74 4.15 7.17 4.88
C GLY A 74 3.62 5.81 4.42
N TYR A 75 4.24 5.24 3.37
CA TYR A 75 3.88 3.91 2.88
C TYR A 75 4.13 2.79 3.90
N SER A 76 5.18 2.90 4.71
CA SER A 76 5.47 1.91 5.77
C SER A 76 4.40 1.91 6.87
N ILE A 77 3.96 3.10 7.31
CA ILE A 77 2.86 3.26 8.27
C ILE A 77 1.58 2.63 7.70
N THR A 78 1.28 2.93 6.43
CA THR A 78 0.12 2.37 5.74
C THR A 78 0.18 0.84 5.65
N ALA A 79 1.31 0.27 5.23
CA ALA A 79 1.49 -1.18 5.13
C ALA A 79 1.32 -1.87 6.50
N PHE A 80 1.93 -1.32 7.55
CA PHE A 80 1.81 -1.86 8.91
C PHE A 80 0.38 -1.78 9.44
N SER A 81 -0.32 -0.68 9.14
CA SER A 81 -1.72 -0.52 9.48
C SER A 81 -2.61 -1.56 8.80
N ILE A 82 -2.42 -1.78 7.49
CA ILE A 82 -3.17 -2.80 6.74
C ILE A 82 -2.80 -4.20 7.22
N PHE A 83 -1.55 -4.47 7.56
CA PHE A 83 -1.15 -5.74 8.16
C PHE A 83 -1.93 -6.04 9.44
N SER A 84 -2.17 -5.02 10.28
CA SER A 84 -2.99 -5.17 11.48
C SER A 84 -4.45 -5.53 11.17
N THR A 85 -4.97 -5.14 10.00
CA THR A 85 -6.31 -5.56 9.54
C THR A 85 -6.40 -7.05 9.18
N ILE A 86 -5.28 -7.68 8.79
CA ILE A 86 -5.24 -9.13 8.51
C ILE A 86 -5.56 -9.92 9.77
N LEU A 87 -4.99 -9.51 10.91
CA LEU A 87 -5.26 -10.15 12.20
C LEU A 87 -6.75 -10.08 12.56
N LEU A 88 -7.40 -8.95 12.24
CA LEU A 88 -8.86 -8.81 12.40
C LEU A 88 -9.61 -9.75 11.46
N ALA A 89 -9.27 -9.75 10.16
CA ALA A 89 -9.92 -10.59 9.16
C ALA A 89 -9.85 -12.08 9.51
N VAL A 90 -8.68 -12.56 9.97
CA VAL A 90 -8.47 -13.95 10.44
C VAL A 90 -9.41 -14.27 11.61
N LYS A 91 -9.44 -13.41 12.64
CA LYS A 91 -10.27 -13.61 13.83
C LYS A 91 -11.76 -13.73 13.48
N TYR A 92 -12.26 -12.88 12.57
CA TYR A 92 -13.67 -12.91 12.15
C TYR A 92 -14.00 -14.08 11.23
N SER A 93 -13.08 -14.46 10.34
CA SER A 93 -13.25 -15.63 9.47
C SER A 93 -13.41 -16.92 10.28
N ASN A 94 -12.63 -17.06 11.37
CA ASN A 94 -12.67 -18.23 12.25
C ASN A 94 -13.96 -18.28 13.10
N ASN A 95 -14.38 -17.14 13.68
CA ASN A 95 -15.62 -17.09 14.49
C ASN A 95 -16.88 -17.39 13.66
N ASN A 96 -16.92 -16.94 12.40
CA ASN A 96 -18.01 -17.26 11.47
C ASN A 96 -17.91 -18.66 10.86
N ALA A 97 -16.77 -19.35 11.03
CA ALA A 97 -16.63 -20.76 10.66
C ALA A 97 -17.13 -21.70 11.78
N LEU A 98 -16.90 -21.36 13.05
CA LEU A 98 -17.40 -22.12 14.19
C LEU A 98 -18.89 -21.87 14.51
N GLY A 99 -19.43 -20.68 14.19
CA GLY A 99 -20.83 -20.32 14.49
C GLY A 99 -21.90 -20.93 13.58
N ARG A 100 -21.52 -21.72 12.56
CA ARG A 100 -22.48 -22.42 11.66
C ARG A 100 -22.49 -23.95 11.82
N THR A 101 -21.72 -24.49 12.75
CA THR A 101 -21.70 -25.93 13.06
C THR A 101 -22.37 -26.27 14.39
N THR A 102 -23.47 -25.59 14.74
CA THR A 102 -24.52 -26.27 15.51
C THR A 102 -25.47 -26.89 14.50
N PRO A 103 -25.26 -28.16 14.06
CA PRO A 103 -26.41 -28.90 13.59
C PRO A 103 -27.36 -28.92 14.78
N THR A 104 -28.57 -28.40 14.60
CA THR A 104 -29.72 -28.82 15.38
C THR A 104 -29.78 -30.34 15.25
N LEU A 105 -29.16 -31.03 16.21
CA LEU A 105 -29.18 -32.47 16.38
C LEU A 105 -30.60 -32.85 16.82
N VAL A 106 -31.52 -32.83 15.85
CA VAL A 106 -32.62 -33.78 15.82
C VAL A 106 -32.00 -35.09 15.34
N GLY A 107 -32.20 -36.14 16.12
CA GLY A 107 -31.40 -37.36 16.16
C GLY A 107 -31.08 -37.99 14.80
N GLY A 108 -29.84 -38.46 14.65
CA GLY A 108 -29.42 -39.20 13.47
C GLY A 108 -27.92 -39.51 13.45
N ASN A 109 -27.56 -40.64 14.05
CA ASN A 109 -26.39 -41.48 13.75
C ASN A 109 -24.98 -40.87 13.77
N PHE A 110 -24.34 -41.03 14.92
CA PHE A 110 -22.98 -40.62 15.29
C PHE A 110 -21.85 -41.55 14.79
N PHE A 111 -22.02 -42.26 13.67
CA PHE A 111 -21.04 -43.26 13.20
C PHE A 111 -20.74 -43.19 11.70
N ASN A 112 -20.27 -42.03 11.22
CA ASN A 112 -19.56 -41.98 9.94
C ASN A 112 -18.47 -40.90 9.95
N LYS A 113 -17.41 -41.15 10.73
CA LYS A 113 -16.37 -40.17 11.07
C LYS A 113 -15.00 -40.77 10.80
N SER A 114 -14.45 -40.57 9.59
CA SER A 114 -13.01 -40.74 9.36
C SER A 114 -12.48 -40.09 8.07
N LYS A 115 -13.17 -40.19 6.92
CA LYS A 115 -12.68 -39.60 5.64
C LYS A 115 -13.02 -38.12 5.41
N THR A 116 -13.85 -37.51 6.25
CA THR A 116 -14.36 -36.14 6.09
C THR A 116 -13.49 -35.06 6.75
N ASN A 117 -12.53 -35.42 7.60
CA ASN A 117 -11.72 -34.45 8.36
C ASN A 117 -10.70 -33.69 7.50
N ILE A 118 -10.11 -34.32 6.48
CA ILE A 118 -9.11 -33.65 5.61
C ILE A 118 -9.81 -32.66 4.65
N PHE A 119 -10.93 -33.07 4.04
CA PHE A 119 -11.71 -32.20 3.16
C PHE A 119 -12.27 -30.98 3.89
N ASN A 120 -12.76 -31.15 5.13
CA ASN A 120 -13.20 -30.03 5.96
C ASN A 120 -12.04 -29.11 6.34
N GLY A 121 -10.84 -29.66 6.62
CA GLY A 121 -9.64 -28.87 6.88
C GLY A 121 -9.23 -27.99 5.69
N ILE A 122 -9.25 -28.54 4.47
CA ILE A 122 -8.95 -27.80 3.24
C ILE A 122 -9.98 -26.69 2.98
N GLN A 123 -11.27 -26.95 3.21
CA GLN A 123 -12.32 -25.94 3.03
C GLN A 123 -12.19 -24.77 4.02
N ILE A 124 -11.83 -25.05 5.28
CA ILE A 124 -11.58 -24.01 6.28
C ILE A 124 -10.35 -23.19 5.89
N LEU A 125 -9.26 -23.83 5.45
CA LEU A 125 -8.05 -23.16 4.98
C LEU A 125 -8.35 -22.21 3.81
N LEU A 126 -9.08 -22.69 2.79
CA LEU A 126 -9.46 -21.89 1.62
C LEU A 126 -10.33 -20.69 2.02
N LYS A 127 -11.22 -20.85 3.01
CA LYS A 127 -12.05 -19.76 3.52
C LYS A 127 -11.21 -18.68 4.23
N ILE A 128 -10.19 -19.10 4.99
CA ILE A 128 -9.25 -18.19 5.65
C ILE A 128 -8.41 -17.46 4.60
N ILE A 129 -7.84 -18.16 3.63
CA ILE A 129 -7.04 -17.57 2.55
C ILE A 129 -7.88 -16.52 1.79
N ASN A 130 -9.09 -16.88 1.34
CA ASN A 130 -9.98 -15.97 0.62
C ASN A 130 -10.42 -14.75 1.45
N SER A 131 -10.38 -14.84 2.78
CA SER A 131 -10.71 -13.71 3.65
C SER A 131 -9.55 -12.71 3.81
N ILE A 132 -8.31 -13.13 3.58
CA ILE A 132 -7.11 -12.33 3.79
C ILE A 132 -6.52 -11.84 2.45
N LEU A 133 -6.80 -12.56 1.37
CA LEU A 133 -6.21 -12.32 0.05
C LEU A 133 -6.38 -10.86 -0.46
N PRO A 134 -7.52 -10.17 -0.28
CA PRO A 134 -7.64 -8.76 -0.64
C PRO A 134 -6.67 -7.86 0.13
N SER A 135 -6.47 -8.08 1.43
CA SER A 135 -5.50 -7.33 2.23
C SER A 135 -4.06 -7.60 1.78
N ILE A 136 -3.73 -8.86 1.47
CA ILE A 136 -2.39 -9.24 0.96
C ILE A 136 -2.11 -8.54 -0.36
N SER A 137 -3.10 -8.47 -1.27
CA SER A 137 -2.97 -7.77 -2.55
C SER A 137 -2.55 -6.31 -2.37
N VAL A 138 -3.25 -5.59 -1.48
CA VAL A 138 -2.94 -4.17 -1.20
C VAL A 138 -1.58 -4.01 -0.54
N ILE A 139 -1.22 -4.88 0.42
CA ILE A 139 0.12 -4.87 1.03
C ILE A 139 1.19 -5.10 -0.03
N GLY A 140 1.02 -6.08 -0.93
CA GLY A 140 1.97 -6.39 -1.98
C GLY A 140 2.24 -5.18 -2.89
N VAL A 141 1.20 -4.45 -3.27
CA VAL A 141 1.32 -3.21 -4.05
C VAL A 141 2.12 -2.16 -3.28
N ILE A 142 1.77 -1.89 -2.02
CA ILE A 142 2.47 -0.89 -1.20
C ILE A 142 3.94 -1.28 -0.96
N THR A 143 4.20 -2.55 -0.68
CA THR A 143 5.56 -3.08 -0.53
C THR A 143 6.36 -2.88 -1.81
N TYR A 144 5.74 -3.07 -2.98
CA TYR A 144 6.44 -2.84 -4.24
C TYR A 144 6.81 -1.37 -4.44
N VAL A 145 5.93 -0.42 -4.07
CA VAL A 145 6.26 1.03 -4.07
C VAL A 145 7.43 1.34 -3.14
N ILE A 146 7.45 0.78 -1.93
CA ILE A 146 8.54 0.97 -0.97
C ILE A 146 9.86 0.46 -1.55
N ILE A 147 9.84 -0.74 -2.15
CA ILE A 147 11.03 -1.35 -2.77
C ILE A 147 11.57 -0.45 -3.89
N LEU A 148 10.71 0.00 -4.80
CA LEU A 148 11.13 0.92 -5.89
C LEU A 148 11.74 2.20 -5.33
N THR A 149 11.11 2.78 -4.31
CA THR A 149 11.59 4.01 -3.66
C THR A 149 12.96 3.82 -3.00
N ILE A 150 13.22 2.66 -2.42
CA ILE A 150 14.49 2.35 -1.77
C ILE A 150 15.59 2.07 -2.81
N ILE A 151 15.30 1.25 -3.82
CA ILE A 151 16.26 0.88 -4.87
C ILE A 151 16.74 2.13 -5.62
N TYR A 152 15.82 3.00 -6.01
CA TYR A 152 16.13 4.19 -6.82
C TYR A 152 16.33 5.46 -5.98
N LYS A 153 16.63 5.30 -4.68
CA LYS A 153 16.82 6.42 -3.74
C LYS A 153 17.76 7.51 -4.26
N GLU A 154 18.91 7.12 -4.82
CA GLU A 154 19.92 8.07 -5.28
C GLU A 154 19.39 8.90 -6.46
N ASN A 155 18.76 8.25 -7.45
CA ASN A 155 18.18 8.93 -8.61
C ASN A 155 17.08 9.92 -8.20
N LEU A 156 16.22 9.51 -7.27
CA LEU A 156 15.15 10.35 -6.73
C LEU A 156 15.67 11.57 -5.98
N ILE A 157 16.69 11.40 -5.13
CA ILE A 157 17.26 12.50 -4.33
C ILE A 157 18.07 13.47 -5.20
N LEU A 158 18.78 12.97 -6.20
CA LEU A 158 19.57 13.78 -7.12
C LEU A 158 18.72 14.40 -8.24
N GLY A 159 17.42 14.08 -8.32
CA GLY A 159 16.54 14.56 -9.36
C GLY A 159 16.88 14.01 -10.75
N ARG A 160 17.54 12.85 -10.85
CA ARG A 160 17.85 12.16 -12.11
C ARG A 160 16.68 11.28 -12.52
N VAL A 161 15.54 11.90 -12.77
CA VAL A 161 14.28 11.23 -13.13
C VAL A 161 13.47 12.15 -14.04
N SER A 162 12.73 11.58 -15.00
CA SER A 162 11.80 12.36 -15.82
C SER A 162 10.65 12.91 -14.96
N ASN A 163 10.11 14.07 -15.33
CA ASN A 163 8.86 14.59 -14.77
C ASN A 163 7.69 13.60 -14.89
N ASP A 164 7.71 12.72 -15.88
CA ASP A 164 6.71 11.66 -16.05
C ASP A 164 6.65 10.73 -14.83
N TYR A 165 7.78 10.50 -14.15
CA TYR A 165 7.80 9.69 -12.92
C TYR A 165 6.88 10.28 -11.86
N TYR A 166 6.93 11.59 -11.60
CA TYR A 166 6.11 12.23 -10.57
C TYR A 166 4.62 12.19 -10.90
N PHE A 167 4.28 12.25 -12.20
CA PHE A 167 2.91 12.06 -12.68
C PHE A 167 2.40 10.64 -12.39
N TRP A 168 3.15 9.61 -12.80
CA TRP A 168 2.78 8.21 -12.57
C TRP A 168 2.74 7.86 -11.07
N SER A 169 3.71 8.33 -10.30
CA SER A 169 3.76 8.21 -8.83
C SER A 169 2.55 8.85 -8.14
N GLY A 170 2.08 10.00 -8.65
CA GLY A 170 0.84 10.61 -8.18
C GLY A 170 -0.39 9.74 -8.44
N ILE A 171 -0.52 9.19 -9.65
CA ILE A 171 -1.64 8.30 -10.03
C ILE A 171 -1.62 7.02 -9.20
N SER A 172 -0.46 6.37 -9.05
CA SER A 172 -0.34 5.15 -8.25
C SER A 172 -0.71 5.39 -6.79
N SER A 173 -0.27 6.51 -6.21
CA SER A 173 -0.66 6.93 -4.84
C SER A 173 -2.18 7.08 -4.68
N ILE A 174 -2.87 7.71 -5.64
CA ILE A 174 -4.32 7.85 -5.65
C ILE A 174 -5.01 6.48 -5.74
N PHE A 175 -4.49 5.57 -6.58
CA PHE A 175 -5.07 4.24 -6.71
C PHE A 175 -4.90 3.42 -5.43
N ILE A 176 -3.75 3.53 -4.76
CA ILE A 176 -3.53 2.91 -3.45
C ILE A 176 -4.53 3.49 -2.42
N LEU A 177 -4.79 4.80 -2.42
CA LEU A 177 -5.80 5.39 -1.54
C LEU A 177 -7.19 4.79 -1.77
N PHE A 178 -7.61 4.67 -3.03
CA PHE A 178 -8.86 4.01 -3.39
C PHE A 178 -8.89 2.54 -2.95
N GLN A 179 -7.78 1.80 -3.09
CA GLN A 179 -7.68 0.42 -2.61
C GLN A 179 -7.90 0.32 -1.10
N ILE A 180 -7.38 1.26 -0.30
CA ILE A 180 -7.62 1.29 1.15
C ILE A 180 -9.09 1.53 1.49
N ILE A 181 -9.74 2.46 0.77
CA ILE A 181 -11.18 2.72 0.95
C ILE A 181 -12.01 1.49 0.59
N LEU A 182 -11.67 0.80 -0.51
CA LEU A 182 -12.34 -0.45 -0.87
C LEU A 182 -12.07 -1.56 0.16
N LEU A 183 -10.86 -1.62 0.71
CA LEU A 183 -10.51 -2.58 1.75
C LEU A 183 -11.29 -2.32 3.05
N LEU A 184 -11.49 -1.06 3.42
CA LEU A 184 -12.37 -0.65 4.53
C LEU A 184 -13.78 -1.18 4.33
N VAL A 185 -14.35 -0.92 3.15
CA VAL A 185 -15.69 -1.38 2.77
C VAL A 185 -15.76 -2.91 2.81
N PHE A 186 -14.74 -3.60 2.31
CA PHE A 186 -14.67 -5.06 2.34
C PHE A 186 -14.67 -5.61 3.76
N ILE A 187 -13.85 -5.07 4.66
CA ILE A 187 -13.76 -5.53 6.05
C ILE A 187 -15.06 -5.26 6.80
N PHE A 188 -15.67 -4.08 6.65
CA PHE A 188 -16.96 -3.79 7.28
C PHE A 188 -18.06 -4.73 6.82
N ASN A 189 -18.16 -4.97 5.51
CA ASN A 189 -19.14 -5.90 4.98
C ASN A 189 -18.91 -7.33 5.48
N LYS A 190 -17.65 -7.75 5.67
CA LYS A 190 -17.32 -9.04 6.30
C LYS A 190 -17.74 -9.12 7.77
N ILE A 191 -17.53 -8.05 8.54
CA ILE A 191 -17.96 -7.98 9.94
C ILE A 191 -19.49 -8.06 10.04
N GLU A 192 -20.21 -7.39 9.14
CA GLU A 192 -21.67 -7.40 9.05
C GLU A 192 -22.24 -8.64 8.34
N ASN A 193 -21.36 -9.56 7.89
CA ASN A 193 -21.74 -10.78 7.16
C ASN A 193 -22.55 -10.54 5.87
N LYS A 194 -22.35 -9.38 5.22
CA LYS A 194 -22.97 -9.02 3.95
C LYS A 194 -22.22 -9.64 2.77
N LEU A 195 -22.95 -10.19 1.81
CA LEU A 195 -22.37 -10.69 0.56
C LEU A 195 -21.95 -9.48 -0.29
N THR A 196 -20.67 -9.39 -0.65
CA THR A 196 -20.17 -8.32 -1.51
C THR A 196 -19.13 -8.82 -2.50
N ASN A 197 -19.08 -8.14 -3.64
CA ASN A 197 -18.16 -8.41 -4.74
C ASN A 197 -16.98 -7.42 -4.75
N VAL A 198 -16.76 -6.70 -3.64
CA VAL A 198 -15.73 -5.65 -3.52
C VAL A 198 -14.32 -6.19 -3.69
N HIS A 199 -14.08 -7.47 -3.37
CA HIS A 199 -12.78 -8.12 -3.59
C HIS A 199 -12.36 -8.11 -5.07
N TYR A 200 -13.30 -8.25 -6.02
CA TYR A 200 -12.97 -8.17 -7.44
C TYR A 200 -12.49 -6.77 -7.84
N ALA A 201 -13.10 -5.72 -7.28
CA ALA A 201 -12.66 -4.34 -7.50
C ALA A 201 -11.28 -4.08 -6.92
N ILE A 202 -10.99 -4.62 -5.72
CA ILE A 202 -9.65 -4.55 -5.11
C ILE A 202 -8.62 -5.22 -6.03
N TYR A 203 -8.89 -6.42 -6.53
CA TYR A 203 -7.96 -7.13 -7.41
C TYR A 203 -7.74 -6.42 -8.73
N ALA A 204 -8.81 -5.96 -9.39
CA ALA A 204 -8.70 -5.21 -10.64
C ALA A 204 -7.85 -3.94 -10.45
N LEU A 205 -8.11 -3.21 -9.36
CA LEU A 205 -7.35 -2.00 -9.05
C LEU A 205 -5.89 -2.32 -8.69
N SER A 206 -5.62 -3.39 -7.95
CA SER A 206 -4.25 -3.86 -7.67
C SER A 206 -3.50 -4.23 -8.94
N THR A 207 -4.13 -4.93 -9.89
CA THR A 207 -3.51 -5.27 -11.18
C THR A 207 -3.15 -4.00 -11.95
N ILE A 208 -4.07 -3.03 -12.04
CA ILE A 208 -3.79 -1.77 -12.74
C ILE A 208 -2.65 -1.01 -12.03
N THR A 209 -2.63 -0.96 -10.69
CA THR A 209 -1.55 -0.31 -9.96
C THR A 209 -0.21 -1.00 -10.18
N ILE A 210 -0.15 -2.33 -10.23
CA ILE A 210 1.09 -3.06 -10.55
C ILE A 210 1.60 -2.69 -11.94
N ILE A 211 0.72 -2.53 -12.93
CA ILE A 211 1.11 -2.09 -14.28
C ILE A 211 1.72 -0.68 -14.22
N ILE A 212 1.10 0.25 -13.48
CA ILE A 212 1.63 1.61 -13.29
C ILE A 212 2.99 1.59 -12.61
N LEU A 213 3.16 0.79 -11.55
CA LEU A 213 4.44 0.62 -10.88
C LEU A 213 5.51 -0.01 -11.79
N GLY A 214 5.10 -0.87 -12.73
CA GLY A 214 5.97 -1.37 -13.79
C GLY A 214 6.47 -0.25 -14.72
N ILE A 215 5.59 0.69 -15.09
CA ILE A 215 5.96 1.88 -15.87
C ILE A 215 6.93 2.76 -15.08
N GLU A 216 6.64 3.02 -13.80
CA GLU A 216 7.55 3.77 -12.92
C GLU A 216 8.93 3.11 -12.83
N ASN A 217 8.98 1.79 -12.67
CA ASN A 217 10.23 1.02 -12.63
C ASN A 217 11.04 1.17 -13.94
N ILE A 218 10.39 1.13 -15.10
CA ILE A 218 11.07 1.33 -16.39
C ILE A 218 11.65 2.74 -16.49
N ILE A 219 10.87 3.77 -16.10
CA ILE A 219 11.34 5.15 -16.09
C ILE A 219 12.57 5.29 -15.18
N LEU A 220 12.48 4.81 -13.94
CA LEU A 220 13.56 4.90 -12.96
C LEU A 220 14.81 4.13 -13.37
N ALA A 221 14.64 2.96 -14.00
CA ALA A 221 15.73 2.15 -14.51
C ALA A 221 16.49 2.85 -15.66
N SER A 222 15.76 3.52 -16.56
CA SER A 222 16.35 4.17 -17.74
C SER A 222 17.34 5.28 -17.36
N PHE A 223 17.06 6.04 -16.29
CA PHE A 223 17.98 7.06 -15.78
C PHE A 223 19.12 6.50 -14.92
N SER A 224 19.09 5.20 -14.57
CA SER A 224 20.17 4.55 -13.82
C SER A 224 21.33 4.10 -14.71
N THR A 225 21.07 3.86 -16.00
CA THR A 225 22.06 3.29 -16.92
C THR A 225 22.72 4.31 -17.84
N ASP A 226 22.02 5.37 -18.30
CA ASP A 226 22.57 6.21 -19.37
C ASP A 226 22.54 7.74 -19.21
N GLY A 227 21.82 8.31 -18.22
CA GLY A 227 21.81 9.77 -18.01
C GLY A 227 21.05 10.54 -19.08
#